data_AF-A0A2H6BJE2-F1
#
_entry.id   AF-A0A2H6BJE2-F1
#
_cell.length_a   1.000
_cell.length_b   1.000
_cell.length_c   1.000
_cell.angle_alpha   90.00
_cell.angle_beta   90.00
_cell.angle_gamma   90.00
#
_symmetry.space_group_name_H-M   'P 1'
#
loop_
_entity.id
_entity.type
_entity.pdbx_description
1 polymer ?
#
loop_
_entity_poly.entity_id
_entity_poly.type
_entity_poly.pdbx_seq_one_letter_code
_entity_poly.pdbx_strand_id
1 'polypeptide(L)'
;MSLIDFGRAASLRTVVGVAATLGVALPAAAAPTVSVELNRLEPRETACRVSLVIKNEAEKALDSLKLDLVFFDKQGVIARRLAVEAGPLRATKTSVKLFEATDLGCDAVGRVLLNDVTACSGEADCLGLIATSSKVKDVEFGK
;
A
#
# COMPACT_ATOMS: atom_id res chain seq x y z
N MET A 1 36.10 14.04 83.02
CA MET A 1 35.53 14.91 81.98
C MET A 1 34.64 14.04 81.12
N SER A 2 33.34 14.31 81.11
CA SER A 2 32.33 13.60 80.29
C SER A 2 32.71 13.54 78.82
N LEU A 3 32.11 12.55 78.13
CA LEU A 3 31.39 12.57 76.85
C LEU A 3 31.48 11.14 76.25
N ILE A 4 30.42 10.30 76.23
CA ILE A 4 29.33 10.23 75.22
C ILE A 4 29.94 9.81 73.84
N ASP A 5 29.52 8.82 73.03
CA ASP A 5 28.31 8.00 72.88
C ASP A 5 28.56 6.77 71.95
N PHE A 6 27.70 5.77 72.15
CA PHE A 6 26.91 4.95 71.19
C PHE A 6 27.40 4.63 69.75
N GLY A 7 27.40 3.31 69.48
CA GLY A 7 26.54 2.73 68.43
C GLY A 7 27.06 2.68 66.99
N ARG A 8 27.62 1.53 66.57
CA ARG A 8 27.74 1.18 65.15
C ARG A 8 26.72 0.10 64.78
N ALA A 9 25.64 0.53 64.14
CA ALA A 9 24.67 -0.33 63.47
C ALA A 9 25.29 -0.92 62.19
N ALA A 10 25.14 -2.23 61.99
CA ALA A 10 25.56 -2.94 60.79
C ALA A 10 24.56 -2.68 59.65
N SER A 11 25.05 -2.13 58.53
CA SER A 11 24.23 -1.87 57.34
C SER A 11 24.12 -3.12 56.46
N LEU A 12 22.90 -3.59 56.25
CA LEU A 12 22.54 -4.65 55.30
C LEU A 12 22.49 -4.06 53.88
N ARG A 13 23.31 -4.57 52.95
CA ARG A 13 23.32 -4.15 51.53
C ARG A 13 22.38 -5.03 50.70
N THR A 14 21.25 -4.48 50.28
CA THR A 14 20.33 -5.12 49.31
C THR A 14 20.91 -4.98 47.90
N VAL A 15 21.22 -6.10 47.24
CA VAL A 15 21.61 -6.13 45.81
C VAL A 15 20.33 -6.21 44.98
N VAL A 16 20.01 -5.14 44.25
CA VAL A 16 18.89 -5.10 43.28
C VAL A 16 19.42 -5.60 41.94
N GLY A 17 18.94 -6.78 41.50
CA GLY A 17 19.24 -7.32 40.18
C GLY A 17 18.41 -6.63 39.10
N VAL A 18 19.07 -5.94 38.18
CA VAL A 18 18.43 -5.32 37.00
C VAL A 18 18.25 -6.39 35.92
N ALA A 19 17.01 -6.79 35.67
CA ALA A 19 16.65 -7.64 34.54
C ALA A 19 16.58 -6.77 33.26
N ALA A 20 17.56 -6.91 32.37
CA ALA A 20 17.58 -6.23 31.08
C ALA A 20 16.72 -7.01 30.06
N THR A 21 15.55 -6.48 29.72
CA THR A 21 14.74 -6.96 28.59
C THR A 21 15.35 -6.47 27.27
N LEU A 22 15.91 -7.38 26.48
CA LEU A 22 16.35 -7.09 25.10
C LEU A 22 15.10 -6.94 24.21
N GLY A 23 14.72 -5.70 23.90
CA GLY A 23 13.69 -5.40 22.91
C GLY A 23 14.22 -5.57 21.49
N VAL A 24 13.74 -6.57 20.76
CA VAL A 24 13.98 -6.71 19.32
C VAL A 24 13.12 -5.67 18.59
N ALA A 25 13.75 -4.66 17.99
CA ALA A 25 13.05 -3.72 17.12
C ALA A 25 12.74 -4.40 15.77
N LEU A 26 11.45 -4.66 15.52
CA LEU A 26 10.98 -5.10 14.20
C LEU A 26 11.00 -3.89 13.24
N PRO A 27 11.48 -4.05 11.99
CA PRO A 27 11.40 -2.98 11.00
C PRO A 27 9.93 -2.64 10.72
N ALA A 28 9.59 -1.35 10.81
CA ALA A 28 8.27 -0.87 10.46
C ALA A 28 8.07 -0.98 8.94
N ALA A 29 6.97 -1.60 8.51
CA ALA A 29 6.57 -1.59 7.11
C ALA A 29 6.37 -0.12 6.68
N ALA A 30 6.97 0.26 5.55
CA ALA A 30 6.79 1.60 5.00
C ALA A 30 5.31 1.82 4.67
N ALA A 31 4.79 3.01 5.00
CA ALA A 31 3.42 3.38 4.63
C ALA A 31 3.29 3.46 3.10
N PRO A 32 2.13 3.11 2.52
CA PRO A 32 1.92 3.24 1.08
C PRO A 32 2.07 4.71 0.65
N THR A 33 2.78 4.94 -0.44
CA THR A 33 3.07 6.29 -0.98
C THR A 33 2.38 6.55 -2.31
N VAL A 34 1.74 5.53 -2.90
CA VAL A 34 0.97 5.63 -4.13
C VAL A 34 -0.44 5.13 -3.91
N SER A 35 -1.43 5.99 -4.15
CA SER A 35 -2.84 5.59 -4.16
C SER A 35 -3.32 5.37 -5.60
N VAL A 36 -4.01 4.27 -5.86
CA VAL A 36 -4.64 3.97 -7.16
C VAL A 36 -6.14 3.73 -6.95
N GLU A 37 -6.95 4.69 -7.40
CA GLU A 37 -8.41 4.65 -7.29
C GLU A 37 -9.02 4.22 -8.63
N LEU A 38 -9.81 3.15 -8.62
CA LEU A 38 -10.73 2.84 -9.71
C LEU A 38 -11.88 3.86 -9.67
N ASN A 39 -11.82 4.84 -10.57
CA ASN A 39 -12.70 6.01 -10.48
C ASN A 39 -13.96 5.83 -11.33
N ARG A 40 -13.83 5.30 -12.55
CA ARG A 40 -14.96 5.18 -13.49
C ARG A 40 -14.78 4.03 -14.46
N LEU A 41 -15.89 3.34 -14.71
CA LEU A 41 -16.07 2.42 -15.84
C LEU A 41 -17.08 3.08 -16.80
N GLU A 42 -16.74 3.18 -18.08
CA GLU A 42 -17.63 3.76 -19.09
C GLU A 42 -17.77 2.81 -20.30
N PRO A 43 -18.99 2.33 -20.62
CA PRO A 43 -19.20 1.40 -21.73
C PRO A 43 -18.71 1.96 -23.07
N ARG A 44 -18.09 1.09 -23.88
CA ARG A 44 -17.81 1.29 -25.31
C ARG A 44 -18.45 0.14 -26.09
N GLU A 45 -18.51 0.25 -27.42
CA GLU A 45 -19.15 -0.79 -28.26
C GLU A 45 -18.60 -2.20 -27.96
N THR A 46 -17.26 -2.35 -27.92
CA THR A 46 -16.58 -3.63 -27.71
C THR A 46 -15.56 -3.59 -26.57
N ALA A 47 -15.64 -2.59 -25.69
CA ALA A 47 -14.68 -2.40 -24.62
C ALA A 47 -15.31 -1.76 -23.37
N CYS A 48 -14.59 -1.87 -22.26
CA CYS A 48 -14.85 -1.05 -21.08
C CYS A 48 -13.75 -0.02 -20.95
N ARG A 49 -14.12 1.26 -20.99
CA ARG A 49 -13.17 2.34 -20.74
C ARG A 49 -12.99 2.53 -19.24
N VAL A 50 -11.77 2.36 -18.77
CA VAL A 50 -11.41 2.39 -17.35
C VAL A 50 -10.63 3.67 -17.06
N SER A 51 -11.07 4.42 -16.05
CA SER A 51 -10.36 5.58 -15.51
C SER A 51 -9.78 5.26 -14.14
N LEU A 52 -8.48 5.41 -13.99
CA LEU A 52 -7.77 5.38 -12.72
C LEU A 52 -7.36 6.79 -12.31
N VAL A 53 -7.51 7.11 -11.03
CA VAL A 53 -6.88 8.28 -10.41
C VAL A 53 -5.71 7.80 -9.59
N ILE A 54 -4.51 8.28 -9.92
CA ILE A 54 -3.27 7.90 -9.25
C ILE A 54 -2.71 9.10 -8.52
N LYS A 55 -2.47 8.97 -7.22
CA LYS A 55 -1.79 9.99 -6.41
C LYS A 55 -0.43 9.46 -6.01
N ASN A 56 0.64 10.10 -6.49
CA ASN A 56 1.98 9.88 -5.99
C ASN A 56 2.26 10.89 -4.88
N GLU A 57 2.32 10.41 -3.64
CA GLU A 57 2.58 11.23 -2.45
C GLU A 57 4.09 11.31 -2.13
N ALA A 58 4.91 10.50 -2.78
CA ALA A 58 6.36 10.54 -2.61
C ALA A 58 6.97 11.80 -3.23
N GLU A 59 8.11 12.22 -2.67
CA GLU A 59 8.96 13.30 -3.21
C GLU A 59 9.72 12.88 -4.46
N LYS A 60 9.73 11.58 -4.77
CA LYS A 60 10.35 11.01 -5.97
C LYS A 60 9.32 10.78 -7.07
N ALA A 61 9.70 11.09 -8.31
CA ALA A 61 8.91 10.74 -9.49
C ALA A 61 9.12 9.26 -9.86
N LEU A 62 8.10 8.64 -10.46
CA LEU A 62 8.17 7.31 -11.06
C LEU A 62 8.06 7.45 -12.57
N ASP A 63 9.14 7.15 -13.29
CA ASP A 63 9.14 7.19 -14.76
C ASP A 63 8.24 6.11 -15.38
N SER A 64 8.06 4.97 -14.68
CA SER A 64 7.13 3.90 -15.06
C SER A 64 6.46 3.31 -13.83
N LEU A 65 5.20 2.94 -13.98
CA LEU A 65 4.44 2.14 -13.05
C LEU A 65 3.48 1.24 -13.84
N LYS A 66 3.90 0.01 -14.15
CA LYS A 66 3.08 -0.95 -14.89
C LYS A 66 2.31 -1.86 -13.94
N LEU A 67 1.00 -1.71 -13.93
CA LEU A 67 0.08 -2.48 -13.10
C LEU A 67 -0.41 -3.70 -13.87
N ASP A 68 -0.36 -4.89 -13.25
CA ASP A 68 -1.02 -6.09 -13.74
C ASP A 68 -2.40 -6.18 -13.09
N LEU A 69 -3.45 -5.89 -13.86
CA LEU A 69 -4.82 -5.81 -13.41
C LEU A 69 -5.61 -7.02 -13.86
N VAL A 70 -6.33 -7.65 -12.94
CA VAL A 70 -7.27 -8.74 -13.21
C VAL A 70 -8.69 -8.26 -12.95
N PHE A 71 -9.53 -8.38 -13.96
CA PHE A 71 -10.95 -8.07 -13.90
C PHE A 71 -11.72 -9.37 -13.74
N PHE A 72 -12.46 -9.47 -12.66
CA PHE A 72 -13.37 -10.58 -12.39
C PHE A 72 -14.80 -10.17 -12.76
N ASP A 73 -15.57 -11.11 -13.28
CA ASP A 73 -17.00 -10.94 -13.49
C ASP A 73 -17.79 -10.98 -12.17
N LYS A 74 -19.12 -10.88 -12.27
CA LYS A 74 -20.03 -10.94 -11.11
C LYS A 74 -20.06 -12.32 -10.42
N GLN A 75 -19.53 -13.36 -11.06
CA GLN A 75 -19.40 -14.71 -10.50
C GLN A 75 -18.02 -14.95 -9.87
N GLY A 76 -17.12 -13.97 -9.95
CA GLY A 76 -15.75 -14.09 -9.45
C GLY A 76 -14.82 -14.87 -10.39
N VAL A 77 -15.19 -15.05 -11.66
CA VAL A 77 -14.35 -15.67 -12.70
C VAL A 77 -13.57 -14.59 -13.42
N ILE A 78 -12.33 -14.88 -13.82
CA ILE A 78 -11.49 -13.93 -14.56
C ILE A 78 -12.13 -13.66 -15.92
N ALA A 79 -12.55 -12.42 -16.15
CA ALA A 79 -13.07 -11.96 -17.42
C ALA A 79 -11.95 -11.36 -18.29
N ARG A 80 -10.98 -10.67 -17.68
CA ARG A 80 -9.85 -10.06 -18.40
C ARG A 80 -8.62 -9.90 -17.49
N ARG A 81 -7.42 -9.95 -18.08
CA ARG A 81 -6.17 -9.55 -17.43
C ARG A 81 -5.41 -8.60 -18.35
N LEU A 82 -4.88 -7.51 -17.82
CA LEU A 82 -4.21 -6.46 -18.59
C LEU A 82 -2.99 -5.92 -17.82
N ALA A 83 -1.87 -5.73 -18.52
CA ALA A 83 -0.77 -4.91 -18.04
C ALA A 83 -0.97 -3.47 -18.52
N VAL A 84 -1.06 -2.51 -17.59
CA VAL A 84 -1.38 -1.11 -17.85
C VAL A 84 -0.25 -0.22 -17.37
N GLU A 85 0.28 0.64 -18.26
CA GLU A 85 1.23 1.69 -17.88
C GLU A 85 0.47 2.86 -17.22
N ALA A 86 0.55 2.94 -15.89
CA ALA A 86 -0.02 4.02 -15.10
C ALA A 86 0.97 5.19 -14.91
N GLY A 87 2.26 5.00 -15.23
CA GLY A 87 3.27 6.04 -15.26
C GLY A 87 3.28 6.86 -16.57
N PRO A 88 4.13 7.89 -16.67
CA PRO A 88 4.96 8.43 -15.59
C PRO A 88 4.12 9.18 -14.54
N LEU A 89 4.61 9.20 -13.30
CA LEU A 89 4.01 9.88 -12.15
C LEU A 89 5.00 10.90 -11.59
N ARG A 90 4.65 12.18 -11.67
CA ARG A 90 5.44 13.24 -11.05
C ARG A 90 5.35 13.15 -9.52
N ALA A 91 6.43 13.53 -8.84
CA ALA A 91 6.46 13.65 -7.38
C ALA A 91 5.33 14.57 -6.88
N THR A 92 4.68 14.20 -5.78
CA THR A 92 3.62 14.99 -5.11
C THR A 92 2.46 15.43 -6.05
N LYS A 93 2.11 14.60 -7.03
CA LYS A 93 1.05 14.91 -8.02
C LYS A 93 -0.01 13.82 -8.11
N THR A 94 -1.24 14.28 -8.36
CA THR A 94 -2.35 13.44 -8.81
C THR A 94 -2.38 13.44 -10.34
N SER A 95 -2.57 12.28 -10.94
CA SER A 95 -2.73 12.06 -12.37
C SER A 95 -3.94 11.18 -12.64
N VAL A 96 -4.54 11.32 -13.82
CA VAL A 96 -5.59 10.43 -14.31
C VAL A 96 -5.03 9.60 -15.44
N LYS A 97 -5.28 8.29 -15.40
CA LYS A 97 -4.93 7.36 -16.48
C LYS A 97 -6.20 6.72 -17.00
N LEU A 98 -6.28 6.62 -18.32
CA LEU A 98 -7.41 6.05 -19.01
C LEU A 98 -6.91 5.01 -20.00
N PHE A 99 -7.57 3.87 -20.02
CA PHE A 99 -7.29 2.79 -20.97
C PHE A 99 -8.60 2.06 -21.31
N GLU A 100 -8.56 1.27 -22.37
CA GLU A 100 -9.70 0.44 -22.78
C GLU A 100 -9.39 -1.03 -22.53
N ALA A 101 -10.27 -1.69 -21.78
CA ALA A 101 -10.31 -3.14 -21.67
C ALA A 101 -11.17 -3.68 -22.80
N THR A 102 -10.55 -4.02 -23.94
CA THR A 102 -11.27 -4.63 -25.06
C THR A 102 -11.86 -5.97 -24.66
N ASP A 103 -12.98 -6.33 -25.28
CA ASP A 103 -13.71 -7.58 -25.06
C ASP A 103 -14.27 -7.73 -23.63
N LEU A 104 -14.41 -6.62 -22.89
CA LEU A 104 -14.97 -6.57 -21.55
C LEU A 104 -16.14 -5.58 -21.51
N GLY A 105 -17.34 -6.05 -21.18
CA GLY A 105 -18.47 -5.17 -20.88
C GLY A 105 -18.33 -4.56 -19.48
N CYS A 106 -18.51 -3.25 -19.33
CA CYS A 106 -18.35 -2.60 -18.02
C CYS A 106 -19.30 -3.15 -16.95
N ASP A 107 -20.53 -3.47 -17.32
CA ASP A 107 -21.54 -3.99 -16.38
C ASP A 107 -21.22 -5.42 -15.90
N ALA A 108 -20.38 -6.15 -16.64
CA ALA A 108 -19.93 -7.48 -16.27
C ALA A 108 -18.90 -7.44 -15.13
N VAL A 109 -18.19 -6.33 -14.91
CA VAL A 109 -17.10 -6.24 -13.94
C VAL A 109 -17.65 -6.31 -12.51
N GLY A 110 -17.29 -7.35 -11.76
CA GLY A 110 -17.63 -7.52 -10.34
C GLY A 110 -16.54 -7.06 -9.39
N ARG A 111 -15.28 -7.25 -9.77
CA ARG A 111 -14.12 -6.87 -8.96
C ARG A 111 -12.91 -6.62 -9.84
N VAL A 112 -12.06 -5.70 -9.42
CA VAL A 112 -10.72 -5.52 -9.98
C VAL A 112 -9.69 -5.91 -8.92
N LEU A 113 -8.62 -6.58 -9.34
CA LEU A 113 -7.48 -6.94 -8.52
C LEU A 113 -6.23 -6.34 -9.14
N LEU A 114 -5.44 -5.64 -8.33
CA LEU A 114 -4.04 -5.35 -8.64
C LEU A 114 -3.23 -6.60 -8.30
N ASN A 115 -3.00 -7.44 -9.30
CA ASN A 115 -2.34 -8.72 -9.11
C ASN A 115 -0.82 -8.55 -8.91
N ASP A 116 -0.20 -7.62 -9.62
CA ASP A 116 1.24 -7.35 -9.51
C ASP A 116 1.63 -5.96 -10.04
N VAL A 117 2.87 -5.55 -9.79
CA VAL A 117 3.53 -4.41 -10.45
C VAL A 117 4.69 -4.95 -11.29
N THR A 118 4.51 -4.95 -12.61
CA THR A 118 5.45 -5.58 -13.57
C THR A 118 6.62 -4.68 -13.95
N ALA A 119 6.52 -3.38 -13.69
CA ALA A 119 7.64 -2.44 -13.83
C ALA A 119 7.43 -1.22 -12.91
N CYS A 120 8.49 -0.77 -12.25
CA CYS A 120 8.48 0.39 -11.38
C CYS A 120 9.89 0.96 -11.23
N SER A 121 10.10 2.22 -11.61
CA SER A 121 11.40 2.89 -11.50
C SER A 121 11.56 3.56 -10.13
N GLY A 122 11.66 2.75 -9.07
CA GLY A 122 11.55 3.28 -7.71
C GLY A 122 12.28 2.50 -6.65
N GLU A 123 11.84 1.26 -6.39
CA GLU A 123 12.24 0.40 -5.27
C GLU A 123 12.05 -1.08 -5.62
N ALA A 124 12.53 -2.00 -4.76
CA ALA A 124 12.44 -3.45 -4.96
C ALA A 124 11.02 -4.01 -4.74
N ASP A 125 10.16 -3.34 -3.96
CA ASP A 125 8.77 -3.75 -3.68
C ASP A 125 7.78 -2.61 -3.92
N CYS A 126 7.53 -2.29 -5.20
CA CYS A 126 6.55 -1.27 -5.53
C CYS A 126 5.10 -1.70 -5.29
N LEU A 127 4.82 -3.01 -5.25
CA LEU A 127 3.48 -3.49 -4.91
C LEU A 127 3.14 -3.15 -3.45
N GLY A 128 4.11 -3.26 -2.54
CA GLY A 128 3.99 -2.84 -1.13
C GLY A 128 3.63 -1.37 -0.96
N LEU A 129 4.09 -0.49 -1.85
CA LEU A 129 3.86 0.96 -1.80
C LEU A 129 2.45 1.39 -2.24
N ILE A 130 1.67 0.48 -2.84
CA ILE A 130 0.37 0.81 -3.44
C ILE A 130 -0.77 0.51 -2.48
N ALA A 131 -1.65 1.50 -2.32
CA ALA A 131 -3.00 1.35 -1.78
C ALA A 131 -4.03 1.43 -2.92
N THR A 132 -5.02 0.54 -2.92
CA THR A 132 -6.11 0.53 -3.90
C THR A 132 -7.42 1.02 -3.27
N SER A 133 -8.26 1.67 -4.07
CA SER A 133 -9.61 2.07 -3.67
C SER A 133 -10.55 2.09 -4.89
N SER A 134 -11.87 2.16 -4.66
CA SER A 134 -12.84 2.27 -5.75
C SER A 134 -13.91 3.30 -5.43
N LYS A 135 -14.33 4.05 -6.45
CA LYS A 135 -15.56 4.87 -6.45
C LYS A 135 -16.67 4.28 -7.31
N VAL A 136 -16.40 3.16 -7.97
CA VAL A 136 -17.39 2.50 -8.82
C VAL A 136 -18.32 1.70 -7.92
N LYS A 137 -19.62 2.00 -8.03
CA LYS A 137 -20.65 1.31 -7.25
C LYS A 137 -20.60 -0.19 -7.52
N ASP A 138 -20.63 -0.99 -6.46
CA ASP A 138 -20.67 -2.46 -6.51
C ASP A 138 -19.48 -3.11 -7.26
N VAL A 139 -18.34 -2.41 -7.36
CA VAL A 139 -17.07 -2.93 -7.90
C VAL A 139 -15.93 -2.59 -6.94
N GLU A 140 -15.46 -3.61 -6.22
CA GLU A 140 -14.29 -3.49 -5.35
C GLU A 140 -13.00 -3.43 -6.18
N PHE A 141 -11.99 -2.70 -5.69
CA PHE A 141 -10.63 -2.76 -6.20
C PHE A 141 -9.65 -3.13 -5.07
N GLY A 142 -9.20 -4.38 -5.08
CA GLY A 142 -8.28 -4.94 -4.07
C GLY A 142 -6.87 -5.18 -4.60
N LYS A 143 -5.96 -5.54 -3.69
CA LYS A 143 -4.60 -6.01 -3.92
C LYS A 143 -4.41 -7.35 -3.23
#